data_AF-A0A4Q8R4S9-F1
#
_entry.id   AF-A0A4Q8R4S9-F1
#
_cell.length_a   1.000
_cell.length_b   1.000
_cell.length_c   1.000
_cell.angle_alpha   90.00
_cell.angle_beta   90.00
_cell.angle_gamma   90.00
#
_symmetry.space_group_name_H-M   'P 1'
#
loop_
_entity.id
_entity.type
_entity.pdbx_description
1 polymer ?
#
loop_
_entity_poly.entity_id
_entity_poly.type
_entity_poly.pdbx_seq_one_letter_code
_entity_poly.pdbx_strand_id
1 'polypeptide(L)'
;MGVPAGSVKRITPAKRAKIIYPEGVVLPVARSTGCRRSSRSRGDFQMQYLLLIYRKEAELGRMTADDRKKLTAEYGAFTQSIIQSGHFKAGDGLQPSTTATTVRVRDGKILTTDGPFAETHEQLGGYYLIDAKDLDTALGVAARIPGAKTGSIEVRPIMIYDNN
;
A
#
# COMPACT_ATOMS: atom_id res chain seq x y z
N MET A 1 -5.27 -41.25 -8.10
CA MET A 1 -3.99 -40.63 -8.53
C MET A 1 -3.85 -39.29 -7.84
N GLY A 2 -2.92 -39.18 -6.90
CA GLY A 2 -2.74 -37.99 -6.06
C GLY A 2 -2.05 -36.85 -6.83
N VAL A 3 -2.65 -35.67 -6.81
CA VAL A 3 -2.00 -34.45 -7.28
C VAL A 3 -0.94 -34.07 -6.24
N PRO A 4 0.33 -33.84 -6.63
CA PRO A 4 1.36 -33.47 -5.67
C PRO A 4 1.01 -32.12 -5.04
N ALA A 5 1.08 -32.05 -3.70
CA ALA A 5 1.00 -30.81 -2.97
C ALA A 5 2.14 -29.88 -3.44
N GLY A 6 1.78 -28.83 -4.18
CA GLY A 6 2.71 -27.78 -4.58
C GLY A 6 3.43 -27.27 -3.34
N SER A 7 4.76 -27.36 -3.36
CA SER A 7 5.59 -26.94 -2.24
C SER A 7 5.43 -25.44 -2.05
N VAL A 8 4.65 -25.03 -1.05
CA VAL A 8 4.59 -23.63 -0.61
C VAL A 8 6.01 -23.23 -0.24
N LYS A 9 6.65 -22.36 -1.04
CA LYS A 9 7.92 -21.75 -0.66
C LYS A 9 7.67 -21.02 0.66
N ARG A 10 8.21 -21.56 1.76
CA ARG A 10 8.28 -20.85 3.03
C ARG A 10 9.09 -19.59 2.78
N ILE A 11 8.41 -18.45 2.69
CA ILE A 11 9.04 -17.15 2.84
C ILE A 11 9.64 -17.20 4.26
N THR A 12 10.95 -17.37 4.34
CA THR A 12 11.69 -17.01 5.55
C THR A 12 11.24 -15.60 5.91
N PRO A 13 10.96 -15.27 7.18
CA PRO A 13 10.58 -13.92 7.54
C PRO A 13 11.71 -13.01 7.06
N ALA A 14 11.50 -12.33 5.95
CA ALA A 14 12.37 -11.26 5.52
C ALA A 14 12.40 -10.33 6.73
N LYS A 15 13.60 -9.99 7.22
CA LYS A 15 13.80 -8.92 8.21
C LYS A 15 12.78 -7.84 7.87
N ARG A 16 11.86 -7.51 8.79
CA ARG A 16 10.83 -6.47 8.63
C ARG A 16 11.37 -5.44 7.65
N ALA A 17 10.92 -5.50 6.40
CA ALA A 17 11.22 -4.46 5.44
C ALA A 17 10.31 -3.30 5.84
N LYS A 18 10.62 -2.71 7.01
CA LYS A 18 10.26 -1.33 7.27
C LYS A 18 10.86 -0.61 6.07
N ILE A 19 10.05 0.17 5.40
CA ILE A 19 10.55 1.31 4.65
C ILE A 19 11.67 1.90 5.50
N ILE A 20 12.91 1.84 5.03
CA ILE A 20 14.01 2.57 5.68
C ILE A 20 13.70 4.01 5.34
N TYR A 21 12.85 4.59 6.17
CA TYR A 21 12.71 6.02 6.22
C TYR A 21 14.11 6.59 6.51
N PRO A 22 14.51 7.71 5.89
CA PRO A 22 15.72 8.41 6.31
C PRO A 22 15.68 8.60 7.83
N GLU A 23 16.84 8.45 8.48
CA GLU A 23 16.95 8.56 9.94
C GLU A 23 16.18 9.81 10.44
N GLY A 24 15.15 9.58 11.28
CA GLY A 24 14.29 10.66 11.80
C GLY A 24 12.79 10.48 11.63
N VAL A 25 12.30 9.50 10.86
CA VAL A 25 10.85 9.24 10.78
C VAL A 25 10.39 8.38 11.95
N VAL A 26 9.81 9.03 12.94
CA VAL A 26 9.10 8.39 14.04
C VAL A 26 7.68 8.09 13.58
N LEU A 27 7.41 6.83 13.24
CA LEU A 27 6.04 6.35 13.13
C LEU A 27 5.45 6.23 14.54
N PRO A 28 4.33 6.91 14.88
CA PRO A 28 3.59 6.57 16.08
C PRO A 28 2.99 5.18 15.86
N VAL A 29 3.65 4.15 16.40
CA VAL A 29 3.00 2.85 16.59
C VAL A 29 1.91 3.10 17.62
N ALA A 30 0.65 3.19 17.18
CA ALA A 30 -0.49 3.20 18.07
C ALA A 30 -0.51 1.85 18.82
N ARG A 31 0.06 1.83 20.02
CA ARG A 31 -0.08 0.69 20.93
C ARG A 31 -1.56 0.62 21.31
N SER A 32 -2.24 -0.43 20.85
CA SER A 32 -3.58 -0.77 21.29
C SER A 32 -3.51 -1.23 22.75
N THR A 33 -3.63 -0.29 23.69
CA THR A 33 -3.93 -0.60 25.08
C THR A 33 -5.01 0.35 25.57
N GLY A 34 -6.18 -0.21 25.83
CA GLY A 34 -7.24 0.46 26.59
C GLY A 34 -8.39 0.97 25.73
N CYS A 35 -9.47 0.18 25.69
CA CYS A 35 -10.79 0.69 25.36
C CYS A 35 -11.14 1.82 26.35
N ARG A 36 -11.16 3.07 25.86
CA ARG A 36 -12.02 4.14 26.38
C ARG A 36 -12.64 4.82 25.19
N ARG A 37 -13.94 4.58 25.00
CA ARG A 37 -14.79 5.39 24.12
C ARG A 37 -14.70 6.83 24.61
N SER A 38 -13.93 7.65 23.91
CA SER A 38 -14.15 9.09 23.91
C SER A 38 -14.67 9.43 22.52
N SER A 39 -15.96 9.75 22.47
CA SER A 39 -16.62 10.42 21.36
C SER A 39 -15.99 11.81 21.22
N ARG A 40 -14.79 11.88 20.64
CA ARG A 40 -14.27 13.10 20.04
C ARG A 40 -14.72 13.08 18.59
N SER A 41 -15.49 14.09 18.22
CA SER A 41 -15.91 14.43 16.86
C SER A 41 -14.79 14.16 15.84
N ARG A 42 -14.89 13.06 15.09
CA ARG A 42 -14.14 12.88 13.85
C ARG A 42 -14.80 13.77 12.81
N GLY A 43 -14.26 14.96 12.60
CA GLY A 43 -14.75 15.90 11.60
C GLY A 43 -14.73 15.28 10.20
N ASP A 44 -15.85 15.46 9.49
CA ASP A 44 -16.07 15.56 8.03
C ASP A 44 -15.51 14.54 7.02
N PHE A 45 -14.78 13.51 7.43
CA PHE A 45 -14.34 12.45 6.50
C PHE A 45 -15.16 11.18 6.68
N GLN A 46 -16.31 11.12 6.01
CA GLN A 46 -17.22 9.96 6.06
C GLN A 46 -16.77 8.82 5.13
N MET A 47 -15.78 9.04 4.26
CA MET A 47 -15.43 8.11 3.18
C MET A 47 -13.96 7.69 3.23
N GLN A 48 -13.73 6.40 2.97
CA GLN A 48 -12.39 5.83 2.82
C GLN A 48 -12.08 5.57 1.36
N TYR A 49 -10.85 5.89 0.96
CA TYR A 49 -10.36 5.65 -0.39
C TYR A 49 -9.04 4.90 -0.35
N LEU A 50 -8.91 3.90 -1.22
CA LEU A 50 -7.67 3.21 -1.51
C LEU A 50 -7.04 3.83 -2.76
N LEU A 51 -5.81 4.31 -2.60
CA LEU A 51 -4.99 4.88 -3.66
C LEU A 51 -3.96 3.82 -4.05
N LEU A 52 -4.18 3.15 -5.17
CA LEU A 52 -3.32 2.08 -5.68
C LEU A 52 -2.23 2.69 -6.57
N ILE A 53 -0.97 2.43 -6.24
CA ILE A 53 0.18 3.03 -6.92
C ILE A 53 0.71 2.03 -7.95
N TYR A 54 0.42 2.26 -9.22
CA TYR A 54 0.94 1.48 -10.35
C TYR A 54 2.21 2.12 -10.90
N ARG A 55 3.23 1.29 -11.15
CA ARG A 55 4.52 1.74 -11.67
C ARG A 55 5.18 0.67 -12.53
N LYS A 56 6.06 1.09 -13.44
CA LYS A 56 6.90 0.17 -14.20
C LYS A 56 8.15 -0.20 -13.40
N GLU A 57 8.20 -1.43 -12.91
CA GLU A 57 9.33 -1.90 -12.08
C GLU A 57 10.68 -1.83 -12.82
N ALA A 58 10.67 -2.05 -14.13
CA ALA A 58 11.87 -1.96 -14.96
C ALA A 58 12.49 -0.55 -14.97
N GLU A 59 11.66 0.50 -14.98
CA GLU A 59 12.14 1.88 -14.95
C GLU A 59 12.70 2.23 -13.56
N LEU A 60 12.05 1.76 -12.50
CA LEU A 60 12.55 1.92 -11.12
C LEU A 60 13.89 1.21 -10.92
N GLY A 61 14.06 0.02 -11.51
CA GLY A 61 15.31 -0.74 -11.45
C GLY A 61 16.49 -0.09 -12.19
N ARG A 62 16.21 0.83 -13.12
CA ARG A 62 17.23 1.59 -13.87
C ARG A 62 17.57 2.95 -13.26
N MET A 63 16.85 3.36 -12.20
CA MET A 63 17.11 4.65 -11.53
C MET A 63 18.50 4.68 -10.89
N THR A 64 19.13 5.86 -10.96
CA THR A 64 20.37 6.10 -10.22
C THR A 64 20.12 6.06 -8.71
N ALA A 65 21.19 5.89 -7.92
CA ALA A 65 21.08 5.93 -6.47
C ALA A 65 20.54 7.28 -5.96
N ASP A 66 20.95 8.38 -6.59
CA ASP A 66 20.52 9.73 -6.24
C ASP A 66 19.05 9.98 -6.58
N ASP A 67 18.59 9.54 -7.75
CA ASP A 67 17.18 9.68 -8.13
C ASP A 67 16.28 8.85 -7.23
N ARG A 68 16.71 7.64 -6.87
CA ARG A 68 16.00 6.81 -5.89
C ARG A 68 15.94 7.48 -4.52
N LYS A 69 17.03 8.11 -4.06
CA LYS A 69 17.07 8.86 -2.79
C LYS A 69 16.12 10.05 -2.81
N LYS A 70 16.10 10.82 -3.91
CA LYS A 70 15.15 11.93 -4.11
C LYS A 70 13.71 11.44 -4.07
N LEU A 71 13.39 10.38 -4.81
CA LEU A 71 12.06 9.79 -4.83
C LEU A 71 11.62 9.35 -3.42
N THR A 72 12.49 8.67 -2.68
CA THR A 72 12.22 8.29 -1.28
C THR A 72 11.96 9.50 -0.39
N ALA A 73 12.72 10.58 -0.55
CA ALA A 73 12.50 11.82 0.21
C ALA A 73 11.15 12.48 -0.14
N GLU A 74 10.79 12.53 -1.42
CA GLU A 74 9.49 13.05 -1.87
C GLU A 74 8.33 12.26 -1.26
N TYR A 75 8.42 10.91 -1.25
CA TYR A 75 7.41 10.05 -0.61
C TYR A 75 7.34 10.28 0.91
N GLY A 76 8.49 10.47 1.57
CA GLY A 76 8.54 10.79 2.99
C GLY A 76 7.84 12.11 3.31
N ALA A 77 8.14 13.17 2.56
CA ALA A 77 7.53 14.48 2.73
C ALA A 77 6.01 14.45 2.45
N PHE A 78 5.59 13.78 1.37
CA PHE A 78 4.17 13.60 1.05
C PHE A 78 3.42 12.86 2.17
N THR A 79 3.96 11.73 2.62
CA THR A 79 3.34 10.90 3.68
C THR A 79 3.18 11.72 4.95
N GLN A 80 4.22 12.46 5.33
CA GLN A 80 4.16 13.33 6.51
C GLN A 80 3.08 14.42 6.37
N SER A 81 2.93 15.00 5.18
CA SER A 81 1.89 15.99 4.92
C SER A 81 0.48 15.43 5.08
N ILE A 82 0.20 14.21 4.58
CA ILE A 82 -1.14 13.62 4.69
C ILE A 82 -1.44 13.05 6.08
N ILE A 83 -0.41 12.72 6.87
CA ILE A 83 -0.55 12.44 8.30
C ILE A 83 -0.96 13.71 9.03
N GLN A 84 -0.26 14.82 8.80
CA GLN A 84 -0.54 16.09 9.46
C GLN A 84 -1.92 16.66 9.11
N SER A 85 -2.38 16.45 7.88
CA SER A 85 -3.72 16.87 7.46
C SER A 85 -4.84 15.92 7.92
N GLY A 86 -4.51 14.80 8.58
CA GLY A 86 -5.48 13.82 9.06
C GLY A 86 -6.05 12.88 7.99
N HIS A 87 -5.51 12.89 6.76
CA HIS A 87 -5.96 12.00 5.70
C HIS A 87 -5.40 10.57 5.83
N PHE A 88 -4.20 10.41 6.40
CA PHE A 88 -3.51 9.11 6.41
C PHE A 88 -4.14 8.09 7.37
N LYS A 89 -4.43 6.88 6.86
CA LYS A 89 -4.87 5.73 7.67
C LYS A 89 -3.88 4.58 7.67
N ALA A 90 -3.38 4.24 6.49
CA ALA A 90 -2.34 3.24 6.28
C ALA A 90 -1.68 3.49 4.92
N GLY A 91 -0.53 2.87 4.70
CA GLY A 91 0.11 2.89 3.39
C GLY A 91 1.51 2.34 3.46
N ASP A 92 1.88 1.58 2.44
CA ASP A 92 3.18 0.94 2.33
C ASP A 92 3.55 0.73 0.85
N GLY A 93 4.86 0.67 0.60
CA GLY A 93 5.40 0.17 -0.66
C GLY A 93 5.42 -1.36 -0.66
N LEU A 94 5.08 -1.96 -1.79
CA LEU A 94 5.18 -3.40 -2.00
C LEU A 94 6.57 -3.79 -2.51
N GLN A 95 6.96 -5.02 -2.18
CA GLN A 95 8.13 -5.68 -2.78
C GLN A 95 7.89 -5.92 -4.28
N PRO A 96 8.94 -6.18 -5.08
CA PRO A 96 8.80 -6.46 -6.50
C PRO A 96 7.77 -7.55 -6.79
N SER A 97 7.03 -7.42 -7.89
CA SER A 97 5.97 -8.36 -8.31
C SER A 97 6.45 -9.83 -8.37
N THR A 98 7.74 -10.05 -8.64
CA THR A 98 8.39 -11.38 -8.63
C THR A 98 8.41 -12.07 -7.26
N THR A 99 8.15 -11.32 -6.18
CA THR A 99 8.02 -11.86 -4.81
C THR A 99 6.60 -12.28 -4.46
N ALA A 100 5.62 -11.98 -5.33
CA ALA A 100 4.22 -12.30 -5.08
C ALA A 100 3.95 -13.81 -5.23
N THR A 101 2.91 -14.25 -4.53
CA THR A 101 2.30 -15.57 -4.70
C THR A 101 0.80 -15.38 -4.78
N THR A 102 0.21 -15.82 -5.89
CA THR A 102 -1.23 -15.76 -6.11
C THR A 102 -1.90 -17.05 -5.63
N VAL A 103 -2.98 -16.93 -4.86
CA VAL A 103 -3.74 -18.06 -4.33
C VAL A 103 -5.15 -18.07 -4.94
N ARG A 104 -5.62 -19.25 -5.36
CA ARG A 104 -6.99 -19.48 -5.84
C ARG A 104 -7.56 -20.74 -5.19
N VAL A 105 -8.85 -20.74 -4.87
CA VAL A 105 -9.55 -21.94 -4.37
C VAL A 105 -10.62 -22.35 -5.38
N ARG A 106 -10.57 -23.62 -5.82
CA ARG A 106 -11.54 -24.23 -6.74
C ARG A 106 -11.88 -25.62 -6.24
N ASP A 107 -13.17 -25.92 -6.14
CA ASP A 107 -13.68 -27.22 -5.67
C ASP A 107 -13.05 -27.69 -4.35
N GLY A 108 -12.88 -26.75 -3.40
CA GLY A 108 -12.27 -27.01 -2.10
C GLY A 108 -10.75 -27.21 -2.11
N LYS A 109 -10.08 -27.05 -3.26
CA LYS A 109 -8.62 -27.20 -3.39
C LYS A 109 -7.93 -25.84 -3.51
N ILE A 110 -6.85 -25.68 -2.76
CA ILE A 110 -5.97 -24.50 -2.83
C ILE A 110 -4.96 -24.69 -3.97
N LEU A 111 -4.91 -23.72 -4.87
CA LEU A 111 -3.96 -23.61 -5.96
C LEU A 111 -3.12 -22.36 -5.74
N THR A 112 -1.80 -22.51 -5.75
CA THR A 112 -0.83 -21.42 -5.64
C THR A 112 -0.08 -21.26 -6.96
N THR A 113 0.16 -20.01 -7.36
CA THR A 113 0.98 -19.67 -8.53
C THR A 113 2.00 -18.61 -8.11
N ASP A 114 3.27 -18.81 -8.48
CA ASP A 114 4.30 -17.80 -8.28
C ASP A 114 4.03 -16.60 -9.18
N GLY A 115 4.23 -15.39 -8.65
CA GLY A 115 4.00 -14.14 -9.37
C GLY A 115 2.66 -13.46 -9.07
N PRO A 116 2.46 -12.25 -9.63
CA PRO A 116 1.27 -11.44 -9.40
C PRO A 116 0.02 -12.06 -10.03
N PHE A 117 -1.15 -11.56 -9.64
CA PHE A 117 -2.43 -12.03 -10.18
C PHE A 117 -2.51 -11.88 -11.71
N ALA A 118 -2.00 -10.76 -12.22
CA ALA A 118 -1.97 -10.42 -13.64
C ALA A 118 -0.57 -9.96 -14.03
N GLU A 119 -0.08 -10.45 -15.16
CA GLU A 119 1.11 -9.92 -15.80
C GLU A 119 0.72 -8.66 -16.58
N THR A 120 1.07 -7.51 -16.02
CA THR A 120 0.76 -6.19 -16.57
C THR A 120 2.04 -5.42 -16.85
N HIS A 121 1.95 -4.47 -17.78
CA HIS A 121 3.07 -3.56 -18.06
C HIS A 121 3.41 -2.67 -16.85
N GLU A 122 2.40 -2.29 -16.05
CA GLU A 122 2.56 -1.56 -14.79
C GLU A 122 2.12 -2.43 -13.62
N GLN A 123 3.00 -2.59 -12.64
CA GLN A 123 2.79 -3.45 -11.48
C GLN A 123 2.31 -2.63 -10.28
N LEU A 124 1.52 -3.25 -9.41
CA LEU A 124 1.09 -2.63 -8.15
C LEU A 124 2.30 -2.52 -7.21
N GLY A 125 2.79 -1.30 -7.02
CA GLY A 125 4.02 -1.02 -6.27
C GLY A 125 3.81 -0.51 -4.86
N GLY A 126 2.58 -0.18 -4.46
CA GLY A 126 2.26 0.39 -3.16
C GLY A 126 0.81 0.82 -3.07
N TYR A 127 0.40 1.25 -1.87
CA TYR A 127 -0.93 1.81 -1.66
C TYR A 127 -0.92 2.86 -0.55
N TYR A 128 -1.94 3.72 -0.56
CA TYR A 128 -2.38 4.47 0.61
C TYR A 128 -3.85 4.20 0.87
N LEU A 129 -4.21 3.98 2.13
CA LEU A 129 -5.58 4.09 2.61
C LEU A 129 -5.72 5.47 3.26
N ILE A 130 -6.71 6.25 2.79
CA ILE A 130 -6.97 7.59 3.31
C ILE A 130 -8.43 7.77 3.72
N ASP A 131 -8.64 8.63 4.71
CA ASP A 131 -9.94 9.24 4.99
C ASP A 131 -10.05 10.55 4.18
N ALA A 132 -11.14 10.73 3.43
CA ALA A 132 -11.43 11.95 2.67
C ALA A 132 -12.95 12.25 2.69
N LYS A 133 -13.32 13.50 2.38
CA LYS A 133 -14.73 13.93 2.45
C LYS A 133 -15.53 13.47 1.22
N ASP A 134 -14.86 13.41 0.08
CA ASP A 134 -15.41 13.14 -1.24
C ASP A 134 -14.30 12.64 -2.19
N LEU A 135 -14.70 12.23 -3.39
CA LEU A 135 -13.79 11.73 -4.42
C LEU A 135 -12.81 12.82 -4.90
N ASP A 136 -13.27 14.08 -5.00
CA ASP A 136 -12.43 15.18 -5.47
C ASP A 136 -11.26 15.45 -4.51
N THR A 137 -11.52 15.38 -3.21
CA THR A 137 -10.45 15.46 -2.19
C THR A 137 -9.48 14.30 -2.31
N ALA A 138 -10.00 13.07 -2.50
CA ALA A 138 -9.16 11.89 -2.66
C ALA A 138 -8.29 11.98 -3.94
N LEU A 139 -8.84 12.48 -5.04
CA LEU A 139 -8.11 12.74 -6.29
C LEU A 139 -7.04 13.82 -6.10
N GLY A 140 -7.34 14.89 -5.37
CA GLY A 140 -6.36 15.93 -5.03
C GLY A 140 -5.20 15.39 -4.18
N VAL A 141 -5.47 14.49 -3.24
CA VAL A 141 -4.42 13.79 -2.47
C VAL A 141 -3.63 12.83 -3.39
N ALA A 142 -4.31 12.06 -4.23
CA ALA A 142 -3.70 11.11 -5.16
C ALA A 142 -2.74 11.79 -6.15
N ALA A 143 -3.12 12.95 -6.71
CA ALA A 143 -2.31 13.71 -7.65
C ALA A 143 -0.98 14.19 -7.06
N ARG A 144 -0.88 14.29 -5.72
CA ARG A 144 0.33 14.69 -5.01
C ARG A 144 1.28 13.52 -4.72
N ILE A 145 0.86 12.28 -4.94
CA ILE A 145 1.72 11.11 -4.75
C ILE A 145 2.86 11.17 -5.77
N PRO A 146 4.14 11.06 -5.36
CA PRO A 146 5.27 11.20 -6.30
C PRO A 146 5.21 10.24 -7.48
N GLY A 147 4.69 9.02 -7.27
CA GLY A 147 4.49 8.01 -8.32
C GLY A 147 3.50 8.41 -9.42
N ALA A 148 2.61 9.37 -9.18
CA ALA A 148 1.67 9.87 -10.19
C ALA A 148 2.37 10.55 -11.38
N LYS A 149 3.63 10.98 -11.21
CA LYS A 149 4.42 11.64 -12.27
C LYS A 149 4.93 10.67 -13.33
N THR A 150 5.11 9.40 -12.99
CA THR A 150 5.78 8.39 -13.84
C THR A 150 5.01 7.08 -13.99
N GLY A 151 3.91 6.94 -13.25
CA GLY A 151 2.98 5.83 -13.34
C GLY A 151 1.56 6.32 -13.16
N SER A 152 0.72 5.50 -12.51
CA SER A 152 -0.71 5.77 -12.38
C SER A 152 -1.18 5.56 -10.94
N ILE A 153 -2.11 6.41 -10.48
CA ILE A 153 -2.80 6.21 -9.20
C ILE A 153 -4.26 5.88 -9.46
N GLU A 154 -4.69 4.67 -9.13
CA GLU A 154 -6.10 4.31 -9.18
C GLU A 154 -6.74 4.64 -7.82
N VAL A 155 -7.78 5.49 -7.84
CA VAL A 155 -8.51 5.92 -6.64
C VAL A 155 -9.81 5.13 -6.55
N ARG A 156 -9.94 4.29 -5.53
CA ARG A 156 -11.12 3.44 -5.32
C ARG A 156 -11.78 3.74 -3.98
N PRO A 157 -13.09 4.04 -3.93
CA PRO A 157 -13.84 4.06 -2.68
C PRO A 157 -13.82 2.68 -2.02
N ILE A 158 -13.62 2.63 -0.70
CA ILE A 158 -13.72 1.41 0.09
C ILE A 158 -15.16 1.20 0.56
N MET A 159 -15.67 -0.01 0.36
CA MET A 159 -16.88 -0.47 1.04
C MET A 159 -16.53 -0.79 2.49
N ILE A 160 -17.04 0.00 3.42
CA ILE A 160 -16.88 -0.22 4.85
C ILE A 160 -18.02 -1.12 5.32
N TYR A 161 -17.68 -2.31 5.81
CA TYR A 161 -18.64 -3.22 6.44
C TYR A 161 -18.52 -3.09 7.95
N ASP A 162 -19.64 -2.86 8.63
CA ASP A 162 -19.68 -2.92 10.08
C ASP A 162 -19.58 -4.39 10.52
N ASN A 163 -18.56 -4.71 11.31
CA ASN A 163 -18.50 -6.01 11.98
C ASN A 163 -19.49 -5.98 13.14
N ASN A 164 -20.73 -6.40 12.90
CA ASN A 164 -21.73 -6.66 13.93
C ASN A 164 -21.59 -8.08 14.49
#